data_AF-A0A498SRR2-F1
#
_entry.id   AF-A0A498SRR2-F1
#
_cell.length_a   1.000
_cell.length_b   1.000
_cell.length_c   1.000
_cell.angle_alpha   90.00
_cell.angle_beta   90.00
_cell.angle_gamma   90.00
#
_symmetry.space_group_name_H-M   'P 1'
#
loop_
_entity.id
_entity.type
_entity.pdbx_description
1 polymer ?
#
loop_
_entity_poly.entity_id
_entity_poly.type
_entity_poly.pdbx_seq_one_letter_code
_entity_poly.pdbx_strand_id
1 'polypeptide(L)'
;MLDNSLNNYIIDAVGELIKCVGLGPCERSDRVTEGKSAHLLLLSGVFRGGYEVLAKARLVLDSVDRTVTMNFIVRSDDSTVSEIIGSAVA
;
A
#
# COMPACT_ATOMS: atom_id res chain seq x y z
N MET A 1 25.46 0.77 -11.35
CA MET A 1 24.41 -0.07 -11.94
C MET A 1 23.50 -0.45 -10.79
N LEU A 2 22.36 0.22 -10.63
CA LEU A 2 21.44 -0.07 -9.52
C LEU A 2 20.80 -1.43 -9.81
N ASP A 3 20.85 -2.32 -8.83
CA ASP A 3 20.35 -3.68 -8.92
C ASP A 3 18.83 -3.68 -9.21
N ASN A 4 18.45 -4.21 -10.38
CA ASN A 4 17.05 -4.38 -10.80
C ASN A 4 16.26 -5.28 -9.83
N SER A 5 16.92 -6.02 -8.93
CA SER A 5 16.26 -6.80 -7.89
C SER A 5 15.54 -5.95 -6.85
N LEU A 6 15.95 -4.70 -6.61
CA LEU A 6 15.33 -3.84 -5.58
C LEU A 6 13.90 -3.45 -5.93
N ASN A 7 13.61 -3.21 -7.22
CA ASN A 7 12.27 -2.80 -7.66
C ASN A 7 11.23 -3.91 -7.46
N ASN A 8 11.63 -5.18 -7.66
CA ASN A 8 10.68 -6.29 -7.60
C ASN A 8 10.02 -6.43 -6.21
N TYR A 9 10.76 -6.24 -5.11
CA TYR A 9 10.20 -6.38 -3.77
C TYR A 9 9.11 -5.33 -3.46
N ILE A 10 9.30 -4.08 -3.87
CA ILE A 10 8.31 -3.02 -3.67
C ILE A 10 7.11 -3.24 -4.60
N ILE A 11 7.34 -3.64 -5.85
CA ILE A 11 6.28 -3.95 -6.82
C ILE A 11 5.39 -5.08 -6.28
N ASP A 12 6.01 -6.15 -5.76
CA ASP A 12 5.29 -7.28 -5.19
C ASP A 12 4.49 -6.86 -3.96
N ALA A 13 5.08 -6.08 -3.04
CA ALA A 13 4.39 -5.58 -1.85
C ALA A 13 3.21 -4.65 -2.19
N VAL A 14 3.35 -3.79 -3.20
CA VAL A 14 2.26 -2.94 -3.71
C VAL A 14 1.12 -3.80 -4.27
N GLY A 15 1.45 -4.76 -5.12
CA GLY A 15 0.47 -5.66 -5.72
C GLY A 15 -0.27 -6.51 -4.69
N GLU A 16 0.44 -7.01 -3.69
CA GLU A 16 -0.14 -7.84 -2.63
C GLU A 16 -1.03 -7.01 -1.70
N LEU A 17 -0.60 -5.81 -1.31
CA LEU A 17 -1.42 -4.93 -0.49
C LEU A 17 -2.74 -4.55 -1.18
N ILE A 18 -2.68 -4.18 -2.48
CA ILE A 18 -3.88 -3.87 -3.28
C ILE A 18 -4.87 -5.06 -3.27
N LYS A 19 -4.38 -6.28 -3.50
CA LYS A 19 -5.21 -7.49 -3.48
C LYS A 19 -5.79 -7.78 -2.09
N CYS A 20 -4.96 -7.64 -1.06
CA CYS A 20 -5.33 -7.91 0.32
C CYS A 20 -6.48 -7.01 0.79
N VAL A 21 -6.37 -5.69 0.58
CA VAL A 21 -7.39 -4.73 1.05
C VAL A 21 -8.55 -4.54 0.07
N GLY A 22 -8.40 -4.94 -1.19
CA GLY A 22 -9.44 -4.79 -2.21
C GLY A 22 -9.75 -3.33 -2.58
N LEU A 23 -8.81 -2.42 -2.37
CA LEU A 23 -8.93 -0.99 -2.73
C LEU A 23 -8.21 -0.70 -4.05
N GLY A 24 -8.68 0.31 -4.79
CA GLY A 24 -8.10 0.71 -6.06
C GLY A 24 -6.99 1.76 -5.90
N PRO A 25 -5.91 1.72 -6.70
CA PRO A 25 -4.86 2.73 -6.67
C PRO A 25 -5.34 4.08 -7.22
N CYS A 26 -5.02 5.16 -6.50
CA CYS A 26 -5.23 6.53 -6.95
C CYS A 26 -3.98 7.05 -7.69
N GLU A 27 -4.16 7.99 -8.62
CA GLU A 27 -3.07 8.76 -9.25
C GLU A 27 -1.96 7.92 -9.91
N ARG A 28 -2.27 6.67 -10.27
CA ARG A 28 -1.29 5.68 -10.76
C ARG A 28 -0.17 5.40 -9.75
N SER A 29 -0.47 5.55 -8.47
CA SER A 29 0.46 5.26 -7.37
C SER A 29 0.79 3.77 -7.23
N ASP A 30 0.19 2.88 -8.02
CA ASP A 30 0.63 1.51 -8.23
C ASP A 30 1.91 1.40 -9.07
N ARG A 31 2.27 2.45 -9.83
CA ARG A 31 3.47 2.47 -10.67
C ARG A 31 4.71 2.82 -9.86
N VAL A 32 5.46 1.79 -9.46
CA VAL A 32 6.72 1.94 -8.72
C VAL A 32 7.80 2.56 -9.63
N THR A 33 8.47 3.60 -9.15
CA THR A 33 9.58 4.24 -9.87
C THR A 33 10.87 3.45 -9.64
N GLU A 34 11.59 3.14 -10.72
CA GLU A 34 12.81 2.35 -10.64
C GLU A 34 13.92 3.05 -9.83
N GLY A 35 14.67 2.25 -9.05
CA GLY A 35 15.84 2.73 -8.30
C GLY A 35 15.49 3.54 -7.05
N LYS A 36 14.22 3.53 -6.62
CA LYS A 36 13.78 4.13 -5.37
C LYS A 36 13.57 3.04 -4.31
N SER A 37 14.14 3.25 -3.12
CA SER A 37 13.94 2.37 -1.96
C SER A 37 12.68 2.69 -1.15
N ALA A 38 11.92 3.72 -1.55
CA ALA A 38 10.69 4.11 -0.90
C ALA A 38 9.62 4.46 -1.93
N HIS A 39 8.37 4.12 -1.60
CA HIS A 39 7.24 4.29 -2.50
C HIS A 39 6.00 4.72 -1.71
N LEU A 40 5.18 5.58 -2.31
CA LEU A 40 3.92 6.04 -1.75
C LEU A 40 2.77 5.44 -2.57
N LEU A 41 1.96 4.60 -1.94
CA LEU A 41 0.76 4.04 -2.52
C LEU A 41 -0.47 4.75 -1.92
N LEU A 42 -1.34 5.25 -2.79
CA LEU A 42 -2.60 5.88 -2.46
C LEU A 42 -3.74 4.98 -2.92
N LEU A 43 -4.69 4.70 -2.04
CA LEU A 43 -5.77 3.75 -2.29
C LEU A 43 -7.12 4.39 -1.94
N SER A 44 -8.14 4.05 -2.71
CA SER A 44 -9.53 4.40 -2.41
C SER A 44 -10.49 3.28 -2.77
N GLY A 45 -11.66 3.29 -2.14
CA GLY A 45 -12.74 2.37 -2.42
C GLY A 45 -13.98 2.67 -1.59
N VAL A 46 -14.97 1.79 -1.69
CA VAL A 46 -16.22 1.90 -0.94
C VAL A 46 -16.48 0.58 -0.23
N PHE A 47 -16.60 0.64 1.10
CA PHE A 47 -16.96 -0.50 1.92
C PHE A 47 -18.48 -0.75 1.87
N ARG A 48 -18.93 -1.94 2.28
CA ARG A 48 -20.35 -2.30 2.33
C ARG A 48 -21.13 -1.25 3.13
N GLY A 49 -22.29 -0.84 2.60
CA GLY A 49 -23.10 0.23 3.19
C GLY A 49 -22.82 1.63 2.61
N GLY A 50 -21.87 1.76 1.68
CA GLY A 50 -21.59 3.03 1.00
C GLY A 50 -20.53 3.89 1.69
N TYR A 51 -19.81 3.34 2.67
CA TYR A 51 -18.76 4.07 3.38
C TYR A 51 -17.52 4.21 2.51
N GLU A 52 -17.14 5.45 2.20
CA GLU A 52 -15.89 5.72 1.50
C GLU A 52 -14.69 5.34 2.37
N VAL A 53 -13.69 4.76 1.74
CA VAL A 53 -12.43 4.37 2.38
C VAL A 53 -11.29 4.99 1.60
N LEU A 54 -10.41 5.70 2.32
CA LEU A 54 -9.16 6.24 1.82
C LEU A 54 -8.02 5.60 2.60
N ALA A 55 -7.01 5.10 1.91
CA ALA A 55 -5.83 4.56 2.55
C ALA A 55 -4.54 5.06 1.91
N LYS A 56 -3.49 5.15 2.73
CA LYS A 56 -2.15 5.58 2.34
C LYS A 56 -1.14 4.62 2.92
N ALA A 57 -0.32 4.03 2.06
CA ALA A 57 0.80 3.18 2.46
C ALA A 57 2.13 3.83 2.05
N ARG A 58 3.02 4.07 3.01
CA ARG A 58 4.40 4.45 2.74
C ARG A 58 5.27 3.21 2.90
N LEU A 59 5.72 2.66 1.78
CA LEU A 59 6.56 1.46 1.74
C LEU A 59 8.04 1.85 1.69
N VAL A 60 8.88 1.14 2.43
CA VAL A 60 10.34 1.33 2.44
C VAL A 60 11.01 -0.04 2.40
N LEU A 61 11.86 -0.25 1.41
CA LEU A 61 12.70 -1.44 1.27
C LEU A 61 13.94 -1.30 2.14
N ASP A 62 14.13 -2.27 3.04
CA ASP A 62 15.43 -2.53 3.65
C ASP A 62 16.30 -3.30 2.65
N SER A 63 17.38 -2.67 2.18
CA SER A 63 18.27 -3.26 1.18
C SER A 63 19.16 -4.37 1.73
N VAL A 64 19.34 -4.44 3.05
CA VAL A 64 20.15 -5.48 3.72
C VAL A 64 19.31 -6.74 3.88
N ASP A 65 18.12 -6.59 4.46
CA ASP A 65 17.24 -7.72 4.79
C ASP A 65 16.29 -8.10 3.65
N ARG A 66 16.23 -7.30 2.57
CA ARG A 66 15.30 -7.46 1.43
C ARG A 66 13.84 -7.57 1.88
N THR A 67 13.49 -6.83 2.92
CA THR A 67 12.14 -6.75 3.47
C THR A 67 11.53 -5.39 3.19
N VAL A 68 10.21 -5.34 3.07
CA VAL A 68 9.48 -4.08 2.93
C VAL A 68 8.79 -3.78 4.24
N THR A 69 9.14 -2.65 4.84
CA THR A 69 8.39 -2.08 5.96
C THR A 69 7.37 -1.09 5.42
N MET A 70 6.24 -0.94 6.11
CA MET A 70 5.24 0.03 5.71
C MET A 70 4.64 0.79 6.89
N ASN A 71 4.29 2.05 6.64
CA ASN A 71 3.33 2.79 7.45
C ASN A 71 2.00 2.83 6.70
N PHE A 72 0.96 2.24 7.28
CA PHE A 72 -0.37 2.14 6.68
C PHE A 72 -1.38 2.95 7.48
N ILE A 73 -2.07 3.88 6.80
CA ILE A 73 -3.07 4.77 7.39
C ILE A 73 -4.36 4.60 6.62
N VAL A 74 -5.46 4.38 7.34
CA VAL A 74 -6.80 4.23 6.77
C VAL A 74 -7.74 5.28 7.37
N ARG A 75 -8.64 5.81 6.54
CA ARG A 75 -9.69 6.73 6.92
C ARG A 75 -11.01 6.36 6.26
N SER A 76 -12.07 6.54 7.03
CA SER A 76 -13.46 6.49 6.61
C SER A 76 -14.27 7.36 7.58
N ASP A 77 -15.47 7.76 7.19
CA ASP A 77 -16.39 8.46 8.10
C ASP A 77 -16.89 7.54 9.24
N ASP A 78 -16.78 6.22 9.08
CA ASP A 78 -16.99 5.24 10.13
C ASP A 78 -15.64 4.69 10.64
N SER A 79 -15.35 4.90 11.93
CA SER A 79 -14.11 4.43 12.55
C SER A 79 -13.97 2.91 12.54
N THR A 80 -15.09 2.18 12.61
CA THR A 80 -15.11 0.71 12.57
C THR A 80 -14.63 0.21 11.22
N VAL A 81 -15.04 0.88 10.13
CA VAL A 81 -14.56 0.56 8.78
C VAL A 81 -13.05 0.79 8.68
N SER A 82 -12.56 1.90 9.25
CA SER A 82 -11.12 2.17 9.28
C SER A 82 -10.34 1.09 10.03
N GLU A 83 -10.86 0.62 11.17
CA GLU A 83 -10.26 -0.43 11.99
C GLU A 83 -10.26 -1.79 11.27
N ILE A 84 -11.38 -2.18 10.66
CA ILE A 84 -11.50 -3.44 9.89
C ILE A 84 -10.43 -3.49 8.79
N ILE A 85 -10.35 -2.44 7.97
CA ILE A 85 -9.38 -2.39 6.86
C ILE A 85 -7.94 -2.33 7.38
N GLY A 86 -7.67 -1.58 8.46
CA GLY A 86 -6.34 -1.53 9.08
C GLY A 86 -5.91 -2.88 9.64
N SER A 87 -6.83 -3.63 10.26
CA SER A 87 -6.57 -4.96 10.83
C SER A 87 -6.36 -6.06 9.80
N ALA A 88 -6.85 -5.89 8.56
CA ALA A 88 -6.70 -6.88 7.50
C ALA A 88 -5.24 -7.11 7.07
N VAL A 89 -4.35 -6.19 7.42
CA VAL A 89 -2.92 -6.20 7.04
C VAL A 89 -2.00 -6.36 8.27
N ALA A 90 -2.57 -6.41 9.48
CA ALA A 90 -1.84 -6.44 10.75
C ALA A 90 -1.41 -7.86 11.18
#